data_AF-A0A7V2JPG1-F1
#
_entry.id   AF-A0A7V2JPG1-F1
#
_cell.length_a   1.000
_cell.length_b   1.000
_cell.length_c   1.000
_cell.angle_alpha   90.00
_cell.angle_beta   90.00
_cell.angle_gamma   90.00
#
_symmetry.space_group_name_H-M   'P 1'
#
loop_
_entity.id
_entity.type
_entity.pdbx_description
1 polymer ?
#
loop_
_entity_poly.entity_id
_entity_poly.type
_entity_poly.pdbx_seq_one_letter_code
_entity_poly.pdbx_strand_id
1 'polypeptide(L)'
;MSSVAEVKLWGRTIGAVSLEEGEEVAAFEYDPAFVQSGIEIAPLTIPLSNRVYTFPELSQKTFYGLPGLLADSLPDKFGHVLINA
;
A
#
# COMPACT_ATOMS: atom_id res chain seq x y z
N MET A 1 17.23 -7.93 -3.19
CA MET A 1 16.10 -8.76 -2.74
C MET A 1 14.87 -7.86 -2.67
N SER A 2 13.79 -8.20 -3.38
CA SER A 2 12.54 -7.43 -3.27
C SER A 2 11.82 -7.72 -1.95
N SER A 3 11.15 -6.70 -1.42
CA SER A 3 10.35 -6.81 -0.20
C SER A 3 8.87 -6.85 -0.57
N VAL A 4 8.13 -7.79 0.00
CA VAL A 4 6.68 -7.96 -0.25
C VAL A 4 5.95 -8.06 1.08
N ALA A 5 4.81 -7.39 1.18
CA ALA A 5 3.93 -7.46 2.34
C ALA A 5 2.48 -7.72 1.91
N GLU A 6 1.77 -8.57 2.65
CA GLU A 6 0.33 -8.73 2.51
C GLU A 6 -0.40 -7.55 3.12
N VAL A 7 -1.40 -7.02 2.42
CA VAL A 7 -2.30 -5.99 2.94
C VAL A 7 -3.58 -6.67 3.39
N LYS A 8 -3.94 -6.47 4.67
CA LYS A 8 -5.12 -7.08 5.30
C LYS A 8 -6.11 -6.03 5.78
N LEU A 9 -7.39 -6.29 5.52
CA LEU A 9 -8.52 -5.52 6.05
C LEU A 9 -9.45 -6.49 6.79
N TRP A 10 -9.72 -6.22 8.06
CA TRP A 10 -10.56 -7.07 8.93
C TRP A 10 -10.15 -8.56 8.94
N GLY A 11 -8.84 -8.83 8.90
CA GLY A 11 -8.31 -10.20 8.86
C GLY A 11 -8.37 -10.90 7.50
N ARG A 12 -8.95 -10.26 6.47
CA ARG A 12 -8.97 -10.75 5.09
C ARG A 12 -7.82 -10.14 4.30
N THR A 13 -7.09 -10.94 3.53
CA THR A 13 -6.13 -10.43 2.55
C THR A 13 -6.88 -9.71 1.44
N ILE A 14 -6.53 -8.44 1.22
CA ILE A 14 -7.13 -7.59 0.19
C ILE A 14 -6.20 -7.35 -0.98
N GLY A 15 -4.91 -7.64 -0.83
CA GLY A 15 -3.90 -7.40 -1.84
C GLY A 15 -2.50 -7.55 -1.29
N ALA A 16 -1.53 -7.19 -2.10
CA ALA A 16 -0.12 -7.16 -1.74
C ALA A 16 0.53 -5.85 -2.17
N VAL A 17 1.55 -5.44 -1.42
CA VAL A 17 2.45 -4.36 -1.79
C VAL A 17 3.86 -4.92 -1.94
N SER A 18 4.56 -4.52 -2.99
CA SER A 18 5.95 -4.91 -3.24
C SER A 18 6.83 -3.70 -3.52
N LEU A 19 8.09 -3.79 -3.07
CA LEU A 19 9.16 -2.86 -3.41
C LEU A 19 10.30 -3.67 -4.02
N GLU A 20 10.55 -3.46 -5.31
CA GLU A 20 11.64 -4.09 -6.04
C GLU A 20 13.00 -3.52 -5.61
N GLU A 21 14.06 -4.29 -5.79
CA GLU A 21 15.40 -3.84 -5.41
C GLU A 21 15.87 -2.68 -6.31
N GLY A 22 16.23 -1.56 -5.68
CA GLY A 22 16.66 -0.35 -6.39
C GLY A 22 15.52 0.58 -6.77
N GLU A 23 14.27 0.18 -6.57
CA GLU A 23 13.10 1.06 -6.73
C GLU A 23 12.82 1.84 -5.45
N GLU A 24 12.31 3.05 -5.61
CA GLU A 24 11.89 3.91 -4.50
C GLU A 24 10.36 3.99 -4.35
N VAL A 25 9.62 3.38 -5.28
CA VAL A 25 8.16 3.42 -5.37
C VAL A 25 7.62 2.00 -5.32
N ALA A 26 6.74 1.75 -4.37
CA ALA A 26 6.10 0.47 -4.21
C ALA A 26 4.92 0.28 -5.18
N ALA A 27 4.74 -0.95 -5.62
CA ALA A 27 3.61 -1.40 -6.41
C ALA A 27 2.57 -2.06 -5.51
N PHE A 28 1.29 -1.78 -5.74
CA PHE A 28 0.16 -2.42 -5.05
C PHE A 28 -0.75 -3.13 -6.05
N GLU A 29 -1.23 -4.31 -5.68
CA GLU A 29 -2.25 -5.04 -6.44
C GLU A 29 -3.29 -5.63 -5.49
N TYR A 30 -4.56 -5.59 -5.91
CA TYR A 30 -5.64 -6.25 -5.19
C TYR A 30 -5.59 -7.77 -5.34
N ASP A 31 -6.00 -8.47 -4.29
CA ASP A 31 -6.29 -9.90 -4.36
C ASP A 31 -7.49 -10.14 -5.31
N PRO A 32 -7.40 -11.04 -6.30
CA PRO A 32 -8.48 -11.29 -7.25
C PRO A 32 -9.81 -11.71 -6.62
N ALA A 33 -9.80 -12.37 -5.46
CA ALA A 33 -11.01 -12.70 -4.72
C ALA A 33 -11.57 -11.48 -3.97
N PHE A 34 -10.71 -10.53 -3.58
CA PHE A 34 -11.16 -9.26 -3.01
C PHE A 34 -11.77 -8.32 -4.06
N VAL A 35 -11.25 -8.29 -5.30
CA VAL A 35 -11.86 -7.52 -6.41
C VAL A 35 -13.33 -7.89 -6.63
N GLN A 36 -13.68 -9.16 -6.43
CA GLN A 36 -15.08 -9.64 -6.55
C GLN A 36 -16.00 -9.18 -5.41
N SER A 37 -15.46 -8.57 -4.34
CA SER A 37 -16.25 -8.12 -3.19
C SER A 37 -17.11 -6.88 -3.47
N GLY A 38 -16.72 -6.05 -4.44
CA GLY A 38 -17.33 -4.74 -4.69
C GLY A 38 -17.05 -3.69 -3.61
N ILE A 39 -16.20 -3.98 -2.62
CA ILE A 39 -15.82 -3.04 -1.55
C ILE A 39 -14.69 -2.13 -2.04
N GLU A 40 -15.02 -0.88 -2.30
CA GLU A 40 -14.05 0.15 -2.71
C GLU A 40 -13.39 0.82 -1.49
N ILE A 41 -12.13 0.51 -1.23
CA ILE A 41 -11.37 1.09 -0.10
C ILE A 41 -10.73 2.45 -0.44
N ALA A 42 -10.50 2.71 -1.73
CA ALA A 42 -9.95 3.96 -2.23
C ALA A 42 -10.44 4.23 -3.68
N PRO A 43 -11.76 4.39 -3.89
CA PRO A 43 -12.38 4.37 -5.23
C PRO A 43 -11.82 5.41 -6.21
N LEU A 44 -11.32 6.53 -5.70
CA LEU A 44 -10.82 7.63 -6.54
C LEU A 44 -9.38 7.41 -7.01
N THR A 45 -8.56 6.70 -6.24
CA THR A 45 -7.11 6.57 -6.48
C THR A 45 -6.72 5.14 -6.82
N ILE A 46 -7.37 4.16 -6.19
CA ILE A 46 -7.11 2.73 -6.34
C ILE A 46 -8.45 1.97 -6.51
N PRO A 47 -9.22 2.19 -7.58
CA PRO A 47 -10.49 1.47 -7.79
C PRO A 47 -10.29 -0.05 -7.90
N LEU A 48 -11.30 -0.86 -7.59
CA LEU A 48 -11.19 -2.32 -7.72
C LEU A 48 -10.86 -2.73 -9.15
N SER A 49 -9.70 -3.39 -9.33
CA SER A 49 -9.19 -3.84 -10.61
C SER A 49 -8.06 -4.84 -10.41
N ASN A 50 -7.87 -5.75 -11.36
CA ASN A 50 -6.70 -6.64 -11.43
C ASN A 50 -5.49 -5.92 -12.08
N ARG A 51 -5.27 -4.65 -11.73
CA ARG A 51 -4.14 -3.86 -12.25
C ARG A 51 -3.18 -3.55 -11.12
N VAL A 52 -1.91 -3.42 -11.48
CA VAL A 52 -0.89 -2.92 -10.58
C VAL A 52 -0.97 -1.40 -10.50
N TYR A 53 -0.91 -0.89 -9.28
CA TYR A 53 -0.96 0.52 -8.94
C TYR A 53 0.40 1.00 -8.46
N THR A 54 0.90 2.08 -9.06
CA THR A 54 2.09 2.81 -8.62
C THR A 54 1.78 4.31 -8.64
N PHE A 55 2.48 5.06 -7.78
CA PHE A 55 2.25 6.50 -7.61
C PHE A 55 3.59 7.28 -7.56
N PRO A 56 4.40 7.23 -8.62
CA PRO A 56 5.72 7.88 -8.64
C PRO A 56 5.66 9.42 -8.50
N GLU A 57 4.51 10.02 -8.76
CA GLU A 57 4.27 11.45 -8.64
C GLU A 57 4.04 11.92 -7.19
N LEU A 58 3.79 11.01 -6.25
CA LEU A 58 3.58 11.37 -4.85
C LEU A 58 4.89 11.81 -4.18
N SER A 59 4.77 12.74 -3.24
CA SER A 59 5.92 13.24 -2.48
C SER A 59 6.58 12.11 -1.67
N GLN A 60 7.80 11.73 -2.05
CA GLN A 60 8.58 10.70 -1.36
C GLN A 60 8.76 10.99 0.14
N LYS A 61 8.92 12.27 0.52
CA LYS A 61 9.06 12.66 1.94
C LYS A 61 7.81 12.43 2.78
N THR A 62 6.64 12.40 2.14
CA THR A 62 5.33 12.31 2.81
C THR A 62 4.80 10.88 2.76
N PHE A 63 4.93 10.23 1.61
CA PHE A 63 4.35 8.92 1.34
C PHE A 63 5.37 7.78 1.41
N TYR A 64 6.66 8.07 1.50
CA TYR A 64 7.74 7.09 1.61
C TYR A 64 7.72 6.03 0.48
N GLY A 65 7.31 6.44 -0.72
CA GLY A 65 7.19 5.54 -1.88
C GLY A 65 5.95 4.66 -1.89
N LEU A 66 5.07 4.77 -0.89
CA LEU A 66 3.86 3.95 -0.79
C LEU A 66 2.64 4.62 -1.46
N PRO A 67 1.65 3.84 -1.90
CA PRO A 67 0.31 4.35 -2.17
C PRO A 67 -0.27 5.08 -0.96
N GLY A 68 -1.00 6.16 -1.18
CA GLY A 68 -1.57 6.99 -0.11
C GLY A 68 -2.40 6.20 0.91
N LEU A 69 -3.16 5.20 0.45
CA LEU A 69 -3.92 4.28 1.30
C LEU A 69 -3.05 3.57 2.35
N LEU A 70 -1.84 3.14 1.97
CA LEU A 70 -0.94 2.42 2.87
C LEU A 70 -0.13 3.37 3.74
N ALA A 71 0.31 4.49 3.18
CA ALA A 71 1.05 5.51 3.92
C ALA A 71 0.24 6.05 5.12
N ASP A 72 -1.07 6.24 4.95
CA ASP A 72 -1.98 6.73 6.01
C ASP A 72 -2.17 5.73 7.16
N SER A 73 -1.87 4.44 6.92
CA SER A 73 -1.97 3.39 7.96
C SER A 73 -0.69 3.25 8.79
N LEU A 74 0.40 3.91 8.41
CA LEU A 74 1.67 3.82 9.13
C LEU A 74 1.70 4.79 10.32
N PRO A 75 2.44 4.46 11.39
CA PRO A 75 2.65 5.38 12.49
C PRO A 75 3.27 6.68 11.96
N ASP A 76 2.78 7.80 12.44
CA ASP A 76 3.40 9.09 12.17
C ASP A 76 4.79 9.20 12.85
N LYS A 77 5.47 10.34 12.66
CA LYS A 77 6.78 10.60 13.27
C LYS A 77 6.80 10.42 14.79
N PHE A 78 5.68 10.61 15.50
CA PHE A 78 5.60 10.35 16.94
C PHE A 78 5.51 8.85 17.24
N GLY A 79 4.72 8.11 16.47
CA GLY A 79 4.63 6.65 16.57
C GLY A 79 5.97 5.95 16.31
N HIS A 80 6.75 6.40 15.32
CA HIS A 80 8.09 5.89 15.07
C HIS A 80 9.07 6.07 16.24
N VAL A 81 8.96 7.18 16.98
CA VAL A 81 9.80 7.43 18.16
C VAL A 81 9.43 6.50 19.32
N LEU A 82 8.15 6.15 19.46
CA LEU A 82 7.69 5.23 20.50
C LEU A 82 8.03 3.77 20.22
N ILE A 83 8.08 3.34 18.94
CA ILE A 83 8.37 1.95 18.55
C ILE A 83 9.87 1.62 18.63
N ASN A 84 10.75 2.62 18.46
CA ASN A 84 12.20 2.44 18.49
C ASN A 84 12.86 2.91 19.81
N ALA A 85 12.06 3.12 20.86
CA ALA A 85 12.54 3.42 22.20
C ALA A 85 12.96 2.14 22.97
#